data_AF-A0A6L3ZET0-F1
#
_entry.id   AF-A0A6L3ZET0-F1
#
_cell.length_a   1.000
_cell.length_b   1.000
_cell.length_c   1.000
_cell.angle_alpha   90.00
_cell.angle_beta   90.00
_cell.angle_gamma   90.00
#
_symmetry.space_group_name_H-M   'P 1'
#
loop_
_entity.id
_entity.type
_entity.pdbx_description
1 polymer ?
#
loop_
_entity_poly.entity_id
_entity_poly.type
_entity_poly.pdbx_seq_one_letter_code
_entity_poly.pdbx_strand_id
1 'polypeptide(L)'
;MRIHKFVLIISLMLSTTLWSQQELIGTWLVVRVQVGENTMTPDARWSTFHADGTHEGGNGWKKHSEGTYQFTEGQLTIETTNGVDDEFGAFQVMFTEDGNMTWEREEEGMTVVVHLVKVESVPPTEGDKLLGLWELSSVNGEAYDGDRYTLFMRWDNVYKITDGDEVHMGTYRIHPHRQRVEWVEYGDNMPREFSTFKVEGDTLELYVESNGETVKYSYTRSHKL
;
A
#
# COMPACT_ATOMS: atom_id res chain seq x y z
N MET A 1 31.95 -47.90 18.97
CA MET A 1 30.70 -47.87 18.16
C MET A 1 29.55 -47.17 18.89
N ARG A 2 29.76 -45.94 19.42
CA ARG A 2 28.74 -45.16 20.15
C ARG A 2 28.63 -43.68 19.74
N ILE A 3 29.55 -43.19 18.89
CA ILE A 3 29.61 -41.78 18.48
C ILE A 3 28.68 -41.48 17.28
N HIS A 4 28.34 -42.49 16.47
CA HIS A 4 27.54 -42.28 15.25
C HIS A 4 26.03 -42.06 15.52
N LYS A 5 25.53 -42.41 16.71
CA LYS A 5 24.12 -42.18 17.07
C LYS A 5 23.85 -40.75 17.57
N PHE A 6 24.85 -40.04 18.07
CA PHE A 6 24.70 -38.65 18.54
C PHE A 6 24.74 -37.62 17.39
N VAL A 7 25.51 -37.90 16.33
CA VAL A 7 25.60 -37.03 15.15
C VAL A 7 24.27 -36.99 14.37
N LEU A 8 23.52 -38.11 14.36
CA LEU A 8 22.24 -38.18 13.65
C LEU A 8 21.13 -37.33 14.31
N ILE A 9 21.16 -37.16 15.63
CA ILE A 9 20.15 -36.39 16.38
C ILE A 9 20.38 -34.88 16.24
N ILE A 10 21.64 -34.44 16.21
CA ILE A 10 22.00 -33.03 15.99
C ILE A 10 21.67 -32.59 14.55
N SER A 11 21.84 -33.49 13.57
CA SER A 11 21.46 -33.21 12.17
C SER A 11 19.94 -33.09 11.97
N LEU A 12 19.11 -33.73 12.80
CA LEU A 12 17.65 -33.71 12.68
C LEU A 12 17.02 -32.46 13.34
N MET A 13 17.67 -31.89 14.35
CA MET A 13 17.20 -30.65 14.99
C MET A 13 17.61 -29.37 14.26
N LEU A 14 18.70 -29.40 13.47
CA LEU A 14 19.04 -28.27 12.59
C LEU A 14 18.08 -28.13 11.39
N SER A 15 17.43 -29.21 10.95
CA SER A 15 16.52 -29.14 9.80
C SER A 15 15.16 -28.50 10.12
N THR A 16 14.69 -28.54 11.37
CA THR A 16 13.36 -28.00 11.72
C THR A 16 13.35 -26.49 11.89
N THR A 17 14.47 -25.87 12.29
CA THR A 17 14.57 -24.40 12.45
C THR A 17 14.78 -23.68 11.12
N LEU A 18 15.42 -24.32 10.14
CA LEU A 18 15.60 -23.77 8.80
C LEU A 18 14.29 -23.73 7.98
N TRP A 19 13.34 -24.62 8.28
CA TRP A 19 12.13 -24.78 7.46
C TRP A 19 11.09 -23.68 7.74
N SER A 20 10.90 -23.29 9.01
CA SER A 20 9.97 -22.20 9.35
C SER A 20 10.45 -20.84 8.85
N GLN A 21 11.77 -20.61 8.83
CA GLN A 21 12.35 -19.37 8.29
C GLN A 21 12.11 -19.26 6.79
N GLN A 22 12.11 -20.37 6.05
CA GLN A 22 11.88 -20.39 4.61
C GLN A 22 10.45 -19.99 4.21
N GLU A 23 9.44 -20.32 5.04
CA GLU A 23 8.04 -19.97 4.77
C GLU A 23 7.81 -18.45 4.84
N LEU A 24 8.45 -17.78 5.81
CA LEU A 24 8.34 -16.33 6.02
C LEU A 24 8.90 -15.49 4.86
N ILE A 25 9.94 -15.98 4.16
CA ILE A 25 10.60 -15.22 3.09
C ILE A 25 9.63 -14.89 1.96
N GLY A 26 9.62 -13.63 1.54
CA GLY A 26 8.80 -13.13 0.44
C GLY A 26 8.01 -11.88 0.81
N THR A 27 7.14 -11.44 -0.12
CA THR A 27 6.27 -10.29 0.07
C THR A 27 4.88 -10.73 0.52
N TRP A 28 4.39 -10.09 1.58
CA TRP A 28 3.14 -10.39 2.23
C TRP A 28 2.25 -9.15 2.24
N LEU A 29 1.07 -9.28 1.65
CA LEU A 29 0.05 -8.25 1.62
C LEU A 29 -0.89 -8.41 2.82
N VAL A 30 -1.05 -7.36 3.60
CA VAL A 30 -2.03 -7.29 4.69
C VAL A 30 -3.42 -7.14 4.10
N VAL A 31 -4.28 -8.14 4.29
CA VAL A 31 -5.65 -8.14 3.77
C VAL A 31 -6.69 -7.78 4.84
N ARG A 32 -6.32 -7.91 6.12
CA ARG A 32 -7.20 -7.61 7.25
C ARG A 32 -6.39 -7.39 8.52
N VAL A 33 -6.78 -6.39 9.31
CA VAL A 33 -6.28 -6.15 10.67
C VAL A 33 -7.49 -6.11 11.60
N GLN A 34 -7.38 -6.80 12.73
CA GLN A 34 -8.37 -6.79 13.80
C GLN A 34 -7.72 -6.25 15.07
N VAL A 35 -8.38 -5.32 15.75
CA VAL A 35 -7.97 -4.75 17.04
C VAL A 35 -9.15 -4.86 17.99
N GLY A 36 -9.09 -5.81 18.92
CA GLY A 36 -10.25 -6.19 19.73
C GLY A 36 -11.42 -6.63 18.85
N GLU A 37 -12.55 -5.91 18.94
CA GLU A 37 -13.75 -6.18 18.13
C GLU A 37 -13.77 -5.43 16.78
N ASN A 38 -12.84 -4.49 16.57
CA ASN A 38 -12.80 -3.67 15.36
C ASN A 38 -11.99 -4.35 14.26
N THR A 39 -12.50 -4.35 13.03
CA THR A 39 -11.81 -4.89 11.86
C THR A 39 -11.66 -3.80 10.80
N MET A 40 -10.46 -3.70 10.20
CA MET A 40 -10.16 -2.80 9.09
C MET A 40 -9.23 -3.47 8.07
N THR A 41 -9.27 -2.99 6.83
CA THR A 41 -8.34 -3.41 5.77
C THR A 41 -7.49 -2.21 5.37
N PRO A 42 -6.18 -2.23 5.63
CA PRO A 42 -5.28 -1.21 5.13
C PRO A 42 -5.26 -1.18 3.60
N ASP A 43 -5.10 0.01 3.00
CA ASP A 43 -4.97 0.13 1.55
C ASP A 43 -3.57 -0.34 1.10
N ALA A 44 -3.54 -1.51 0.46
CA ALA A 44 -2.35 -2.16 -0.12
C ALA A 44 -1.10 -2.18 0.81
N ARG A 45 -1.28 -2.39 2.12
CA ARG A 45 -0.16 -2.47 3.07
C ARG A 45 0.59 -3.79 2.89
N TRP A 46 1.91 -3.74 2.81
CA TRP A 46 2.73 -4.94 2.62
C TRP A 46 4.01 -4.90 3.47
N SER A 47 4.54 -6.10 3.73
CA SER A 47 5.86 -6.36 4.32
C SER A 47 6.60 -7.40 3.50
N THR A 48 7.88 -7.17 3.24
CA THR A 48 8.79 -8.09 2.55
C THR A 48 9.89 -8.53 3.51
N PHE A 49 10.11 -9.84 3.59
CA PHE A 49 11.17 -10.45 4.39
C PHE A 49 12.18 -11.10 3.47
N HIS A 50 13.44 -10.69 3.60
CA HIS A 50 14.54 -11.17 2.78
C HIS A 50 15.35 -12.25 3.51
N ALA A 51 15.90 -13.20 2.76
CA ALA A 51 16.66 -14.32 3.33
C ALA A 51 17.93 -13.89 4.09
N ASP A 52 18.39 -12.65 3.91
CA ASP A 52 19.53 -12.07 4.62
C ASP A 52 19.17 -11.42 5.97
N GLY A 53 17.90 -11.48 6.38
CA GLY A 53 17.41 -10.89 7.64
C GLY A 53 16.95 -9.44 7.52
N THR A 54 16.95 -8.86 6.32
CA THR A 54 16.42 -7.52 6.09
C THR A 54 14.90 -7.52 5.87
N HIS A 55 14.27 -6.39 6.18
CA HIS A 55 12.83 -6.17 6.06
C HIS A 55 12.54 -4.84 5.34
N GLU A 56 11.50 -4.84 4.50
CA GLU A 56 10.93 -3.64 3.90
C GLU A 56 9.40 -3.64 4.04
N GLY A 57 8.79 -2.46 4.16
CA GLY A 57 7.35 -2.33 4.19
C GLY A 57 6.85 -1.04 3.54
N GLY A 58 5.61 -1.05 3.09
CA GLY A 58 5.02 0.07 2.36
C GLY A 58 3.50 0.01 2.25
N ASN A 59 2.95 0.98 1.53
CA ASN A 59 1.56 1.01 1.09
C ASN A 59 1.55 1.25 -0.41
N GLY A 60 1.02 0.29 -1.16
CA GLY A 60 1.17 0.23 -2.61
C GLY A 60 2.59 0.50 -3.04
N TRP A 61 2.79 1.39 -4.02
CA TRP A 61 4.12 1.64 -4.58
C TRP A 61 5.04 2.51 -3.72
N LYS A 62 4.61 2.90 -2.52
CA LYS A 62 5.39 3.72 -1.59
C LYS A 62 5.97 2.87 -0.45
N LYS A 63 7.26 2.52 -0.57
CA LYS A 63 8.05 2.01 0.55
C LYS A 63 8.24 3.13 1.59
N HIS A 64 7.99 2.83 2.85
CA HIS A 64 8.18 3.78 3.96
C HIS A 64 8.69 3.16 5.26
N SER A 65 8.91 1.84 5.29
CA SER A 65 9.53 1.14 6.39
C SER A 65 10.68 0.28 5.88
N GLU A 66 11.79 0.29 6.60
CA GLU A 66 12.93 -0.59 6.34
C GLU A 66 13.67 -0.93 7.63
N GLY A 67 14.39 -2.05 7.63
CA GLY A 67 15.24 -2.45 8.74
C GLY A 67 15.54 -3.95 8.73
N THR A 68 15.47 -4.58 9.89
CA THR A 68 15.79 -6.00 10.09
C THR A 68 14.66 -6.74 10.76
N TYR A 69 14.68 -8.07 10.69
CA TYR A 69 13.74 -8.90 11.43
C TYR A 69 14.44 -10.12 12.03
N GLN A 70 13.83 -10.66 13.08
CA GLN A 70 14.21 -11.94 13.67
C GLN A 70 12.98 -12.83 13.74
N PHE A 71 13.10 -14.07 13.24
CA PHE A 71 12.03 -15.07 13.32
C PHE A 71 12.54 -16.34 13.99
N THR A 72 12.07 -16.61 15.21
CA THR A 72 12.52 -17.75 16.02
C THR A 72 11.32 -18.39 16.73
N GLU A 73 11.15 -19.71 16.62
CA GLU A 73 10.08 -20.44 17.32
C GLU A 73 8.65 -19.88 17.08
N GLY A 74 8.40 -19.38 15.86
CA GLY A 74 7.10 -18.78 15.52
C GLY A 74 6.92 -17.35 16.01
N GLN A 75 7.94 -16.74 16.62
CA GLN A 75 7.93 -15.35 17.08
C GLN A 75 8.67 -14.46 16.08
N LEU A 76 8.02 -13.40 15.62
CA LEU A 76 8.54 -12.42 14.67
C LEU A 76 8.75 -11.07 15.35
N THR A 77 10.01 -10.64 15.46
CA THR A 77 10.40 -9.29 15.85
C THR A 77 10.81 -8.51 14.61
N ILE A 78 10.32 -7.28 14.46
CA ILE A 78 10.69 -6.37 13.38
C ILE A 78 11.31 -5.13 14.01
N GLU A 79 12.49 -4.75 13.52
CA GLU A 79 13.18 -3.53 13.95
C GLU A 79 13.29 -2.60 12.74
N THR A 80 12.67 -1.43 12.84
CA THR A 80 12.70 -0.44 11.76
C THR A 80 13.76 0.63 12.00
N THR A 81 14.54 0.98 10.99
CA THR A 81 15.58 2.03 11.10
C THR A 81 15.06 3.43 10.84
N ASN A 82 13.84 3.55 10.32
CA ASN A 82 13.22 4.82 9.89
C ASN A 82 11.80 5.01 10.46
N GLY A 83 11.46 4.26 11.52
CA GLY A 83 10.18 4.30 12.20
C GLY A 83 10.28 4.69 13.68
N VAL A 84 9.18 4.52 14.41
CA VAL A 84 9.16 4.61 15.88
C VAL A 84 9.51 3.23 16.43
N ASP A 85 10.22 3.20 17.55
CA ASP A 85 10.54 1.95 18.26
C ASP A 85 9.26 1.21 18.64
N ASP A 86 9.25 -0.11 18.43
CA ASP A 86 8.12 -0.97 18.73
C ASP A 86 8.17 -1.43 20.20
N GLU A 87 7.26 -0.92 21.01
CA GLU A 87 7.22 -1.19 22.46
C GLU A 87 6.49 -2.49 22.83
N PHE A 88 5.83 -3.16 21.86
CA PHE A 88 4.92 -4.29 22.13
C PHE A 88 5.56 -5.67 21.92
N GLY A 89 6.81 -5.71 21.46
CA GLY A 89 7.56 -6.96 21.28
C GLY A 89 7.10 -7.80 20.09
N ALA A 90 7.46 -9.09 20.10
CA ALA A 90 7.29 -9.98 18.97
C ALA A 90 5.82 -10.36 18.69
N PHE A 91 5.51 -10.59 17.41
CA PHE A 91 4.27 -11.23 16.98
C PHE A 91 4.39 -12.75 17.06
N GLN A 92 3.35 -13.43 17.54
CA GLN A 92 3.14 -14.84 17.25
C GLN A 92 2.68 -14.99 15.81
N VAL A 93 3.42 -15.76 15.02
CA VAL A 93 3.14 -16.04 13.61
C VAL A 93 2.56 -17.45 13.47
N MET A 94 1.53 -17.58 12.65
CA MET A 94 0.92 -18.85 12.26
C MET A 94 0.75 -18.89 10.74
N PHE A 95 1.17 -19.98 10.11
CA PHE A 95 0.93 -20.25 8.70
C PHE A 95 -0.28 -21.18 8.54
N THR A 96 -1.15 -20.89 7.59
CA THR A 96 -2.32 -21.72 7.26
C THR A 96 -1.96 -22.75 6.18
N GLU A 97 -2.76 -23.80 6.03
CA GLU A 97 -2.58 -24.80 4.96
C GLU A 97 -2.58 -24.18 3.55
N ASP A 98 -3.37 -23.13 3.33
CA ASP A 98 -3.44 -22.38 2.06
C ASP A 98 -2.23 -21.46 1.80
N GLY A 99 -1.22 -21.45 2.67
CA GLY A 99 -0.02 -20.61 2.54
C GLY A 99 -0.19 -19.15 2.97
N ASN A 100 -1.30 -18.82 3.65
CA ASN A 100 -1.50 -17.50 4.27
C ASN A 100 -0.81 -17.42 5.63
N MET A 101 -0.66 -16.21 6.14
CA MET A 101 0.02 -15.92 7.39
C MET A 101 -0.87 -15.08 8.30
N THR A 102 -0.85 -15.37 9.60
CA THR A 102 -1.49 -14.56 10.64
C THR A 102 -0.45 -14.15 11.67
N TRP A 103 -0.44 -12.88 12.05
CA TRP A 103 0.34 -12.35 13.17
C TRP A 103 -0.59 -11.96 14.30
N GLU A 104 -0.18 -12.26 15.54
CA GLU A 104 -0.97 -11.95 16.72
C GLU A 104 -0.08 -11.45 17.85
N ARG A 105 -0.51 -10.40 18.55
CA ARG A 105 0.08 -9.95 19.82
C ARG A 105 -0.90 -9.11 20.63
N GLU A 106 -0.51 -8.71 21.83
CA GLU A 106 -1.24 -7.75 22.66
C GLU A 106 -0.62 -6.36 22.50
N GLU A 107 -1.45 -5.34 22.20
CA GLU A 107 -1.07 -3.93 22.21
C GLU A 107 -2.06 -3.17 23.08
N GLU A 108 -1.56 -2.42 24.07
CA GLU A 108 -2.40 -1.59 24.96
C GLU A 108 -3.60 -2.33 25.60
N GLY A 109 -3.43 -3.62 25.94
CA GLY A 109 -4.50 -4.44 26.52
C GLY A 109 -5.51 -5.00 25.51
N MET A 110 -5.26 -4.84 24.21
CA MET A 110 -6.09 -5.35 23.13
C MET A 110 -5.32 -6.36 22.26
N THR A 111 -5.99 -7.45 21.88
CA THR A 111 -5.42 -8.37 20.88
C THR A 111 -5.45 -7.73 19.51
N VAL A 112 -4.28 -7.69 18.87
CA VAL A 112 -4.09 -7.29 17.49
C VAL A 112 -3.82 -8.52 16.64
N VAL A 113 -4.62 -8.73 15.60
CA VAL A 113 -4.48 -9.84 14.65
C VAL A 113 -4.34 -9.29 13.24
N VAL A 114 -3.24 -9.62 12.57
CA VAL A 114 -2.96 -9.22 11.18
C VAL A 114 -3.04 -10.45 10.29
N HIS A 115 -3.84 -10.41 9.24
CA HIS A 115 -3.93 -11.47 8.25
C HIS A 115 -3.26 -11.04 6.96
N LEU A 116 -2.39 -11.90 6.45
CA LEU A 116 -1.56 -11.65 5.30
C LEU A 116 -1.66 -12.78 4.28
N VAL A 117 -1.55 -12.40 3.01
CA VAL A 117 -1.45 -13.33 1.88
C VAL A 117 -0.14 -13.09 1.16
N LYS A 118 0.48 -14.15 0.64
CA LYS A 118 1.72 -14.04 -0.12
C LYS A 118 1.43 -13.49 -1.51
N VAL A 119 2.23 -12.53 -1.97
CA VAL A 119 2.06 -11.90 -3.30
C VAL A 119 3.39 -11.89 -4.06
N GLU A 120 3.32 -12.06 -5.37
CA GLU A 120 4.50 -11.97 -6.25
C GLU A 120 4.92 -10.52 -6.52
N SER A 121 3.97 -9.59 -6.46
CA SER A 121 4.19 -8.17 -6.68
C SER A 121 3.27 -7.34 -5.79
N VAL A 122 3.79 -6.20 -5.34
CA VAL A 122 3.03 -5.23 -4.57
C VAL A 122 1.89 -4.63 -5.41
N PRO A 123 0.62 -4.77 -4.99
CA PRO A 123 -0.50 -4.15 -5.68
C PRO A 123 -0.48 -2.63 -5.47
N PRO A 124 -0.94 -1.82 -6.44
CA PRO A 124 -1.10 -0.38 -6.23
C PRO A 124 -2.20 -0.09 -5.19
N THR A 125 -2.05 0.99 -4.43
CA THR A 125 -3.18 1.61 -3.73
C THR A 125 -4.19 2.18 -4.73
N GLU A 126 -5.40 2.51 -4.29
CA GLU A 126 -6.34 3.27 -5.14
C GLU A 126 -5.73 4.62 -5.58
N GLY A 127 -4.93 5.24 -4.72
CA GLY A 127 -4.19 6.47 -5.05
C GLY A 127 -3.12 6.29 -6.12
N ASP A 128 -2.37 5.18 -6.07
CA ASP A 128 -1.32 4.89 -7.06
C ASP A 128 -1.89 4.73 -8.47
N LYS A 129 -3.12 4.23 -8.59
CA LYS A 129 -3.81 4.09 -9.89
C LYS A 129 -4.04 5.44 -10.59
N LEU A 130 -4.07 6.55 -9.86
CA LEU A 130 -4.20 7.89 -10.44
C LEU A 130 -2.96 8.33 -11.22
N LEU A 131 -1.79 7.74 -10.99
CA LEU A 131 -0.55 8.15 -11.67
C LEU A 131 -0.67 7.99 -13.18
N GLY A 132 -0.12 8.94 -13.93
CA GLY A 132 -0.12 8.94 -15.39
C GLY A 132 -0.91 10.09 -16.02
N LEU A 133 -0.95 10.09 -17.34
CA LEU A 133 -1.64 11.11 -18.15
C LEU A 133 -3.06 10.67 -18.45
N TRP A 134 -4.00 11.58 -18.20
CA TRP A 134 -5.43 11.42 -18.39
C TRP A 134 -5.94 12.51 -19.33
N GLU A 135 -6.83 12.16 -20.24
CA GLU A 135 -7.46 13.08 -21.19
C GLU A 135 -8.96 13.12 -20.90
N LEU A 136 -9.53 14.32 -20.77
CA LEU A 136 -10.95 14.49 -20.45
C LEU A 136 -11.79 13.98 -21.64
N SER A 137 -12.74 13.09 -21.35
CA SER A 137 -13.63 12.52 -22.36
C SER A 137 -15.06 13.01 -22.22
N SER A 138 -15.54 13.28 -21.00
CA SER A 138 -16.90 13.76 -20.77
C SER A 138 -17.05 14.52 -19.45
N VAL A 139 -18.05 15.41 -19.42
CA VAL A 139 -18.51 16.12 -18.22
C VAL A 139 -19.99 15.80 -18.02
N ASN A 140 -20.36 15.32 -16.83
CA ASN A 140 -21.72 14.87 -16.50
C ASN A 140 -22.33 13.87 -17.51
N GLY A 141 -21.48 13.08 -18.17
CA GLY A 141 -21.87 12.10 -19.18
C GLY A 141 -22.03 12.65 -20.61
N GLU A 142 -21.90 13.96 -20.79
CA GLU A 142 -21.87 14.60 -22.10
C GLU A 142 -20.44 14.60 -22.65
N ALA A 143 -20.27 14.22 -23.91
CA ALA A 143 -18.97 14.19 -24.55
C ALA A 143 -18.33 15.59 -24.52
N TYR A 144 -17.07 15.65 -24.12
CA TYR A 144 -16.34 16.91 -24.10
C TYR A 144 -15.84 17.23 -25.52
N ASP A 145 -16.28 18.36 -26.07
CA ASP A 145 -15.98 18.82 -27.43
C ASP A 145 -15.09 20.09 -27.47
N GLY A 146 -14.57 20.48 -26.30
CA GLY A 146 -13.68 21.63 -26.14
C GLY A 146 -12.24 21.38 -26.61
N ASP A 147 -11.39 22.36 -26.34
CA ASP A 147 -9.95 22.23 -26.54
C ASP A 147 -9.37 21.10 -25.69
N ARG A 148 -8.20 20.61 -26.06
CA ARG A 148 -7.62 19.45 -25.37
C ARG A 148 -7.43 19.73 -23.87
N TYR A 149 -8.14 18.97 -23.05
CA TYR A 149 -8.02 19.01 -21.59
C TYR A 149 -7.34 17.75 -21.06
N THR A 150 -6.23 17.91 -20.35
CA THR A 150 -5.48 16.78 -19.76
C THR A 150 -5.13 17.01 -18.31
N LEU A 151 -5.10 15.92 -17.54
CA LEU A 151 -4.62 15.85 -16.17
C LEU A 151 -3.43 14.89 -16.12
N PHE A 152 -2.26 15.37 -15.73
CA PHE A 152 -1.07 14.54 -15.53
C PHE A 152 -0.73 14.44 -14.04
N MET A 153 -0.88 13.24 -13.50
CA MET A 153 -0.56 12.90 -12.11
C MET A 153 0.84 12.30 -12.05
N ARG A 154 1.78 13.00 -11.42
CA ARG A 154 3.19 12.60 -11.37
C ARG A 154 3.54 11.88 -10.08
N TRP A 155 4.55 11.01 -10.17
CA TRP A 155 5.03 10.19 -9.05
C TRP A 155 5.55 11.01 -7.85
N ASP A 156 5.96 12.26 -8.06
CA ASP A 156 6.46 13.19 -7.05
C ASP A 156 5.34 14.01 -6.36
N ASN A 157 4.09 13.57 -6.47
CA ASN A 157 2.89 14.21 -5.93
C ASN A 157 2.60 15.60 -6.53
N VAL A 158 3.08 15.86 -7.74
CA VAL A 158 2.73 17.04 -8.54
C VAL A 158 1.65 16.67 -9.55
N TYR A 159 0.66 17.53 -9.73
CA TYR A 159 -0.27 17.44 -10.85
C TYR A 159 -0.03 18.59 -11.84
N LYS A 160 -0.37 18.34 -13.11
CA LYS A 160 -0.44 19.35 -14.15
C LYS A 160 -1.75 19.19 -14.91
N ILE A 161 -2.56 20.24 -14.96
CA ILE A 161 -3.70 20.34 -15.85
C ILE A 161 -3.29 21.19 -17.05
N THR A 162 -3.66 20.76 -18.24
CA THR A 162 -3.54 21.57 -19.48
C THR A 162 -4.93 21.71 -20.05
N ASP A 163 -5.38 22.95 -20.25
CA ASP A 163 -6.67 23.32 -20.81
C ASP A 163 -6.43 24.24 -22.01
N GLY A 164 -6.39 23.67 -23.21
CA GLY A 164 -5.94 24.40 -24.40
C GLY A 164 -4.50 24.91 -24.25
N ASP A 165 -4.34 26.23 -24.23
CA ASP A 165 -3.04 26.91 -24.03
C ASP A 165 -2.73 27.20 -22.54
N GLU A 166 -3.70 27.02 -21.64
CA GLU A 166 -3.54 27.27 -20.22
C GLU A 166 -2.95 26.06 -19.49
N VAL A 167 -2.11 26.32 -18.49
CA VAL A 167 -1.44 25.29 -17.69
C VAL A 167 -1.59 25.62 -16.21
N HIS A 168 -2.23 24.71 -15.48
CA HIS A 168 -2.37 24.77 -14.04
C HIS A 168 -1.51 23.68 -13.40
N MET A 169 -0.88 23.98 -12.28
CA MET A 169 0.00 23.05 -11.59
C MET A 169 -0.15 23.19 -10.09
N GLY A 170 0.10 22.09 -9.39
CA GLY A 170 0.07 22.08 -7.95
C GLY A 170 0.56 20.75 -7.40
N THR A 171 0.34 20.56 -6.10
CA THR A 171 0.57 19.27 -5.45
C THR A 171 -0.75 18.59 -5.14
N TYR A 172 -0.73 17.27 -5.03
CA TYR A 172 -1.90 16.51 -4.60
C TYR A 172 -1.57 15.60 -3.42
N ARG A 173 -2.58 15.27 -2.63
CA ARG A 173 -2.49 14.31 -1.51
C ARG A 173 -3.67 13.36 -1.56
N ILE A 174 -3.40 12.06 -1.46
CA ILE A 174 -4.45 11.04 -1.40
C ILE A 174 -4.80 10.79 0.06
N HIS A 175 -6.09 10.75 0.35
CA HIS A 175 -6.57 10.43 1.68
C HIS A 175 -6.27 8.96 2.02
N PRO A 176 -5.66 8.63 3.18
CA PRO A 176 -5.18 7.27 3.48
C PRO A 176 -6.24 6.17 3.52
N HIS A 177 -7.49 6.54 3.77
CA HIS A 177 -8.59 5.59 4.00
C HIS A 177 -9.84 5.84 3.13
N ARG A 178 -9.76 6.75 2.14
CA ARG A 178 -10.92 7.13 1.32
C ARG A 178 -10.43 7.44 -0.10
N GLN A 179 -11.27 7.18 -1.09
CA GLN A 179 -11.02 7.56 -2.48
C GLN A 179 -11.21 9.06 -2.69
N ARG A 180 -10.39 9.86 -2.00
CA ARG A 180 -10.43 11.32 -2.00
C ARG A 180 -9.03 11.84 -2.26
N VAL A 181 -8.95 12.81 -3.16
CA VAL A 181 -7.74 13.56 -3.46
C VAL A 181 -7.95 15.00 -3.01
N GLU A 182 -6.91 15.54 -2.40
CA GLU A 182 -6.78 16.96 -2.09
C GLU A 182 -5.84 17.57 -3.11
N TRP A 183 -6.27 18.66 -3.74
CA TRP A 183 -5.50 19.45 -4.68
C TRP A 183 -5.04 20.73 -4.01
N VAL A 184 -3.78 21.10 -4.20
CA VAL A 184 -3.21 22.37 -3.72
C VAL A 184 -2.53 23.04 -4.90
N GLU A 185 -3.22 23.99 -5.52
CA GLU A 185 -2.70 24.74 -6.67
C GLU A 185 -1.56 25.68 -6.26
N TYR A 186 -0.57 25.86 -7.14
CA TYR A 186 0.48 26.86 -6.94
C TYR A 186 -0.06 28.28 -7.19
N GLY A 187 0.27 29.23 -6.31
CA GLY A 187 -0.13 30.63 -6.42
C GLY A 187 -0.13 31.31 -5.05
N ASP A 188 -0.47 32.60 -5.01
CA ASP A 188 -0.36 33.41 -3.78
C ASP A 188 -1.27 32.93 -2.64
N ASN A 189 -2.43 32.34 -2.97
CA ASN A 189 -3.43 31.88 -1.99
C ASN A 189 -3.48 30.36 -1.79
N MET A 190 -2.71 29.59 -2.58
CA MET A 190 -2.67 28.12 -2.56
C MET A 190 -4.03 27.46 -2.28
N PRO A 191 -5.04 27.69 -3.15
CA PRO A 191 -6.38 27.18 -2.91
C PRO A 191 -6.34 25.66 -2.76
N ARG A 192 -7.18 25.15 -1.85
CA ARG A 192 -7.28 23.72 -1.54
C ARG A 192 -8.65 23.23 -1.97
N GLU A 193 -8.64 22.25 -2.85
CA GLU A 193 -9.85 21.62 -3.35
C GLU A 193 -9.84 20.13 -3.05
N PHE A 194 -11.02 19.52 -3.06
CA PHE A 194 -11.16 18.11 -2.80
C PHE A 194 -12.05 17.48 -3.84
N SER A 195 -11.65 16.30 -4.30
CA SER A 195 -12.46 15.49 -5.20
C SER A 195 -12.52 14.07 -4.70
N THR A 196 -13.67 13.43 -4.88
CA THR A 196 -13.76 11.98 -4.81
C THR A 196 -13.32 11.43 -6.16
N PHE A 197 -12.66 10.27 -6.18
CA PHE A 197 -12.22 9.66 -7.42
C PHE A 197 -12.59 8.19 -7.51
N LYS A 198 -12.67 7.67 -8.74
CA LYS A 198 -12.82 6.25 -9.01
C LYS A 198 -11.99 5.89 -10.24
N VAL A 199 -11.19 4.82 -10.15
CA VAL A 199 -10.38 4.34 -11.29
C VAL A 199 -10.77 2.91 -11.63
N GLU A 200 -11.18 2.69 -12.88
CA GLU A 200 -11.51 1.38 -13.42
C GLU A 200 -10.78 1.19 -14.76
N GLY A 201 -9.69 0.41 -14.73
CA GLY A 201 -8.81 0.24 -15.89
C GLY A 201 -8.24 1.58 -16.36
N ASP A 202 -8.57 1.94 -17.61
CA ASP A 202 -8.14 3.19 -18.25
C ASP A 202 -9.17 4.33 -18.11
N THR A 203 -10.14 4.19 -17.21
CA THR A 203 -11.13 5.23 -16.92
C THR A 203 -10.90 5.82 -15.53
N LEU A 204 -10.87 7.15 -15.44
CA LEU A 204 -10.86 7.91 -14.20
C LEU A 204 -12.13 8.76 -14.13
N GLU A 205 -12.87 8.65 -13.04
CA GLU A 205 -13.98 9.54 -12.71
C GLU A 205 -13.56 10.43 -11.53
N LEU A 206 -13.69 11.74 -11.68
CA LEU A 206 -13.53 12.74 -10.62
C LEU A 206 -14.87 13.39 -10.31
N TYR A 207 -15.21 13.46 -9.03
CA TYR A 207 -16.40 14.10 -8.52
C TYR A 207 -15.99 15.34 -7.73
N VAL A 208 -16.35 16.51 -8.24
CA VAL A 208 -16.00 17.81 -7.66
C VAL A 208 -17.28 18.48 -7.15
N GLU A 209 -17.27 18.90 -5.89
CA GLU A 209 -18.37 19.68 -5.32
C GLU A 209 -18.19 21.15 -5.68
N SER A 210 -19.15 21.73 -6.37
CA SER A 210 -19.16 23.14 -6.76
C SER A 210 -20.54 23.73 -6.55
N ASN A 211 -20.65 24.79 -5.75
CA ASN A 211 -21.92 25.50 -5.47
C ASN A 211 -23.09 24.61 -4.99
N GLY A 212 -22.79 23.50 -4.31
CA GLY A 212 -23.79 22.55 -3.81
C GLY A 212 -24.23 21.50 -4.83
N GLU A 213 -23.58 21.45 -5.99
CA GLU A 213 -23.76 20.41 -7.00
C GLU A 213 -22.49 19.59 -7.18
N THR A 214 -22.64 18.28 -7.41
CA THR A 214 -21.54 17.39 -7.76
C THR A 214 -21.37 17.36 -9.28
N VAL A 215 -20.22 17.83 -9.78
CA VAL A 215 -19.84 17.71 -11.19
C VAL A 215 -18.97 16.48 -11.37
N LYS A 216 -19.33 15.63 -12.33
CA LYS A 216 -18.56 14.43 -12.71
C LYS A 216 -17.71 14.73 -13.95
N TYR A 217 -16.39 14.62 -13.81
CA TYR A 217 -15.45 14.62 -14.91
C TYR A 217 -15.00 13.19 -15.18
N SER A 218 -15.12 12.71 -16.42
CA SER A 218 -14.62 11.39 -16.80
C SER A 218 -13.44 11.56 -17.75
N TYR A 219 -12.36 10.84 -17.47
CA TYR A 219 -11.13 10.87 -18.23
C TYR A 219 -10.79 9.48 -18.75
N THR A 220 -10.05 9.43 -19.84
CA THR A 220 -9.45 8.21 -20.38
C THR A 220 -7.92 8.31 -20.31
N ARG A 221 -7.27 7.21 -19.93
CA ARG A 221 -5.81 7.16 -19.85
C ARG A 221 -5.20 7.37 -21.23
N SER A 222 -4.23 8.28 -21.31
CA SER A 222 -3.48 8.54 -22.53
C SER A 222 -2.17 7.77 -22.51
N HIS A 223 -1.95 6.92 -23.51
CA HIS A 223 -0.70 6.16 -23.69
C HIS A 223 0.30 6.87 -24.61
N LYS A 224 0.06 8.13 -24.95
CA LYS A 224 0.95 8.92 -25.81
C LYS A 224 2.08 9.50 -24.94
N LEU A 225 3.32 9.11 -25.27
CA LEU A 225 4.56 9.67 -24.72
C LEU A 225 4.90 11.00 -25.38
#